data_AF-A0A2E5X6P8-F1
#
_entry.id   AF-A0A2E5X6P8-F1
#
_cell.length_a   1.000
_cell.length_b   1.000
_cell.length_c   1.000
_cell.angle_alpha   90.00
_cell.angle_beta   90.00
_cell.angle_gamma   90.00
#
_symmetry.space_group_name_H-M   'P 1'
#
loop_
_entity.id
_entity.type
_entity.pdbx_description
1 polymer ?
#
loop_
_entity_poly.entity_id
_entity_poly.type
_entity_poly.pdbx_seq_one_letter_code
_entity_poly.pdbx_strand_id
1 'polypeptide(L)' 'SPPPRRATGHAIPARVVKRRPGDPPRLLSGGSRAAEVLGWRPGRSDLDTILIDAWNFMRAHPQGYASAD' A
#
# COMPACT_ATOMS: atom_id res chain seq x y z
N SER A 1 -7.09 -11.94 -10.00
CA SER A 1 -5.72 -11.42 -9.91
C SER A 1 -5.44 -10.80 -8.55
N PRO A 2 -4.25 -10.95 -7.95
CA PRO A 2 -3.87 -10.24 -6.73
C PRO A 2 -3.97 -8.72 -6.89
N PRO A 3 -4.20 -7.97 -5.79
CA PRO A 3 -4.51 -6.53 -5.82
C PRO A 3 -3.54 -5.69 -6.67
N PRO A 4 -2.20 -5.88 -6.60
CA PRO A 4 -1.27 -5.12 -7.44
C PRO A 4 -1.48 -5.34 -8.94
N ARG A 5 -1.79 -6.57 -9.38
CA ARG A 5 -2.02 -6.88 -10.80
C ARG A 5 -3.35 -6.28 -11.30
N ARG A 6 -4.34 -6.14 -10.42
CA ARG A 6 -5.59 -5.44 -10.75
C ARG A 6 -5.35 -3.94 -10.89
N ALA A 7 -4.63 -3.35 -9.92
CA ALA A 7 -4.32 -1.92 -9.92
C ALA A 7 -3.50 -1.49 -11.14
N THR A 8 -2.50 -2.29 -11.55
CA THR A 8 -1.65 -1.94 -12.69
C THR A 8 -2.19 -2.40 -14.04
N GLY A 9 -3.04 -3.44 -14.08
CA GLY A 9 -3.42 -4.12 -15.32
C GLY A 9 -2.30 -4.96 -15.94
N HIS A 10 -1.16 -5.10 -15.27
CA HIS A 10 0.03 -5.79 -15.78
C HIS A 10 0.33 -7.08 -15.00
N ALA A 11 1.01 -8.02 -15.66
CA ALA A 11 1.62 -9.13 -14.96
C ALA A 11 2.72 -8.60 -14.02
N ILE A 12 2.72 -9.09 -12.78
CA ILE A 12 3.77 -8.82 -11.79
C ILE A 12 4.38 -10.17 -11.41
N PRO A 13 5.52 -10.55 -12.03
CA PRO A 13 6.25 -11.76 -11.68
C PRO A 13 6.76 -11.69 -10.24
N ALA A 14 6.64 -12.78 -9.50
CA ALA A 14 7.10 -12.87 -8.11
C ALA A 14 7.87 -14.17 -7.91
N ARG A 15 8.90 -14.13 -7.06
CA ARG A 15 9.70 -15.29 -6.66
C ARG A 15 9.77 -15.34 -5.14
N VAL A 16 9.53 -16.53 -4.57
CA VAL A 16 9.67 -16.75 -3.13
C VAL A 16 11.16 -16.80 -2.78
N VAL A 17 11.54 -16.07 -1.74
CA VAL A 17 12.91 -16.01 -1.20
C VAL A 17 12.91 -16.24 0.31
N LYS A 18 14.08 -16.41 0.93
CA LYS A 18 14.20 -16.56 2.38
C LYS A 18 13.66 -15.31 3.09
N ARG A 19 13.03 -15.51 4.26
CA ARG A 19 12.58 -14.42 5.13
C ARG A 19 13.76 -13.55 5.59
N ARG A 20 13.56 -12.24 5.66
CA ARG A 20 14.52 -11.32 6.24
C ARG A 20 14.56 -11.52 7.77
N PRO A 21 15.75 -11.62 8.39
CA PRO A 21 15.86 -11.65 9.85
C PRO A 21 15.21 -10.41 10.47
N GLY A 22 14.41 -10.60 11.52
CA GLY A 22 13.69 -9.53 12.23
C GLY A 22 12.22 -9.36 11.82
N ASP A 23 11.78 -9.91 10.70
CA ASP A 23 10.38 -9.78 10.27
C ASP A 23 9.46 -10.76 11.03
N PRO A 24 8.42 -10.27 11.75
CA PRO A 24 7.43 -11.14 12.37
C PRO A 24 6.55 -11.80 11.29
N PRO A 25 5.95 -12.97 11.56
CA PRO A 25 5.06 -13.63 10.62
C PRO A 25 3.76 -12.85 10.34
N ARG A 26 3.29 -12.01 11.27
CA ARG A 26 2.09 -11.17 11.15
C ARG A 26 2.25 -9.90 12.01
N LEU A 27 1.76 -8.77 11.49
CA LEU A 27 1.68 -7.50 12.20
C LEU A 27 0.43 -6.75 11.72
N LEU A 28 -0.52 -6.53 12.61
CA LEU A 28 -1.83 -5.94 12.31
C LEU A 28 -2.17 -4.87 13.35
N SER A 29 -2.78 -3.77 12.93
CA SER A 29 -3.35 -2.75 13.81
C SER A 29 -4.86 -2.64 13.56
N GLY A 30 -5.65 -2.60 14.64
CA GLY A 30 -7.11 -2.51 14.56
C GLY A 30 -7.65 -1.08 14.55
N GLY A 31 -6.86 -0.06 14.90
CA GLY A 31 -7.30 1.34 14.93
C GLY A 31 -8.39 1.70 15.94
N SER A 32 -8.85 0.75 16.77
CA SER A 32 -10.00 0.92 17.69
C SER A 32 -9.85 2.12 18.64
N ARG A 33 -8.69 2.27 19.27
CA ARG A 33 -8.43 3.40 20.17
C ARG A 33 -8.54 4.76 19.48
N ALA A 34 -8.12 4.87 18.22
CA ALA A 34 -8.25 6.11 17.46
C ALA A 34 -9.72 6.40 17.11
N ALA A 35 -10.51 5.36 16.80
CA ALA A 35 -11.94 5.49 16.57
C ALA A 35 -12.67 5.96 17.85
N GLU A 36 -12.34 5.39 19.01
CA GLU A 36 -12.96 5.73 20.30
C GLU A 36 -12.62 7.14 20.77
N VAL A 37 -11.33 7.52 20.71
CA VAL A 37 -10.85 8.77 21.30
C VAL A 37 -11.04 9.96 20.37
N LEU A 38 -10.86 9.76 19.05
CA LEU A 38 -10.84 10.84 18.08
C LEU A 38 -12.08 10.85 17.17
N GLY A 39 -12.96 9.86 17.28
CA GLY A 39 -14.02 9.64 16.30
C GLY A 39 -13.48 9.30 14.91
N TRP A 40 -12.22 8.86 14.82
CA TRP A 40 -11.56 8.64 13.53
C TRP A 40 -12.23 7.50 12.75
N ARG A 41 -12.59 7.78 11.50
CA ARG A 41 -13.20 6.83 10.58
C ARG A 41 -12.42 6.85 9.25
N PRO A 42 -11.67 5.78 8.92
CA PRO A 42 -10.92 5.75 7.66
C PRO A 42 -11.89 5.67 6.48
N GLY A 43 -11.83 6.65 5.57
CA GLY A 43 -12.67 6.69 4.37
C GLY A 43 -12.14 5.90 3.16
N ARG A 44 -10.88 5.47 3.19
CA ARG A 44 -10.19 4.73 2.10
C ARG A 44 -9.35 3.58 2.67
N SER A 45 -10.00 2.58 3.26
CA SER A 45 -9.35 1.48 3.98
C SER A 45 -9.14 0.21 3.15
N ASP A 46 -9.79 0.11 1.98
CA ASP A 46 -9.65 -1.07 1.14
C ASP A 46 -8.31 -1.05 0.36
N LEU A 47 -7.74 -2.24 0.19
CA LEU A 47 -6.41 -2.40 -0.39
C LEU A 47 -6.38 -2.01 -1.88
N ASP A 48 -7.48 -2.14 -2.61
CA ASP A 48 -7.53 -1.80 -4.03
C ASP A 48 -7.43 -0.28 -4.22
N THR A 49 -8.21 0.49 -3.47
CA THR A 49 -8.16 1.95 -3.44
C THR A 49 -6.76 2.45 -3.11
N ILE A 50 -6.12 1.90 -2.06
CA ILE A 50 -4.77 2.29 -1.65
C ILE A 50 -3.75 2.03 -2.77
N LEU A 51 -3.83 0.87 -3.43
CA LEU A 51 -2.92 0.52 -4.51
C LEU A 51 -3.15 1.33 -5.79
N ILE A 52 -4.41 1.63 -6.12
CA ILE A 52 -4.77 2.48 -7.27
C ILE A 52 -4.22 3.89 -7.07
N ASP A 53 -4.39 4.49 -5.88
CA ASP A 53 -3.87 5.82 -5.58
C ASP A 53 -2.34 5.86 -5.74
N ALA A 54 -1.64 4.89 -5.15
CA ALA A 54 -0.20 4.77 -5.25
C ALA A 54 0.26 4.61 -6.72
N TRP A 55 -0.44 3.76 -7.49
CA TRP A 55 -0.11 3.54 -8.90
C TRP A 55 -0.34 4.77 -9.76
N ASN A 56 -1.44 5.50 -9.53
CA ASN A 56 -1.73 6.74 -10.24
C ASN A 56 -0.64 7.80 -10.00
N PHE A 57 -0.20 7.95 -8.74
CA PHE A 57 0.92 8.83 -8.41
C PHE A 57 2.20 8.40 -9.14
N MET A 58 2.59 7.14 -9.03
CA MET A 58 3.80 6.62 -9.67
C MET A 58 3.79 6.79 -11.20
N ARG A 59 2.62 6.63 -11.83
CA ARG A 59 2.46 6.85 -13.27
C ARG A 59 2.60 8.31 -13.68
N ALA A 60 2.05 9.23 -12.89
CA ALA A 60 2.16 10.66 -13.14
C ALA A 60 3.56 11.21 -12.81
N HIS A 61 4.25 10.57 -11.86
CA HIS A 61 5.54 11.01 -11.32
C HIS A 61 6.55 9.86 -11.31
N PRO A 62 6.98 9.34 -12.48
CA PRO A 62 7.87 8.18 -12.54
C PRO A 62 9.24 8.42 -11.90
N GLN A 63 9.67 9.67 -11.78
CA GLN A 63 10.91 10.07 -11.09
C GLN A 63 10.66 10.69 -9.71
N GLY A 64 9.44 10.57 -9.17
CA GLY A 64 9.02 11.24 -7.96
C GLY A 64 8.84 12.74 -8.15
N TYR A 65 9.05 13.51 -7.08
CA TYR A 65 9.01 14.97 -7.15
C TYR A 65 10.21 15.49 -7.91
N ALA A 66 10.04 16.61 -8.62
CA ALA A 66 11.17 17.33 -9.19
C ALA A 66 12.12 17.74 -8.06
N SER A 67 13.42 17.58 -8.28
CA SER A 67 14.42 18.21 -7.42
C SER A 67 14.19 19.71 -7.42
N ALA A 68 14.19 20.32 -6.24
CA ALA A 68 14.20 21.77 -6.10
C ALA A 68 15.63 22.27 -6.35
N ASP A 69 16.04 22.30 -7.61
CA ASP A 69 17.25 23.01 -8.06
C ASP A 69 16.89 24.45 -8.47
#